data_AF-A0AAP0BCW8-F1
#
_entry.id   AF-A0AAP0BCW8-F1
#
_cell.length_a   1.000
_cell.length_b   1.000
_cell.length_c   1.000
_cell.angle_alpha   90.00
_cell.angle_beta   90.00
_cell.angle_gamma   90.00
#
_symmetry.space_group_name_H-M   'P 1'
#
loop_
_entity.id
_entity.type
_entity.pdbx_description
1 polymer ?
#
loop_
_entity_poly.entity_id
_entity_poly.type
_entity_poly.pdbx_seq_one_letter_code
_entity_poly.pdbx_strand_id
1 'polypeptide(L)'
;MGYFEDTNAIGSFHAMKKNILTSSSGGNSGPNSSTIENYAPWLLTVAASTIDRNFVAQTQLGDGQDYKGLAINTVGLNGVMYPLIYGGDAPNASAGVSPSNSSTCAFGTLDGELVKGKVVLCSEVRSGLGPQHAGAVGAIMQTDDGPYGQAHRFWLPPDLAAPGVNILAAWTPSSGEDYAIISGTSMACPHASGAAAYVKSFNPTWSPAAIKSALITTGNILRTETLNFRSFTAHVMSPTKNVDAEFAYGAGQLNPLAAVKPGLVYDVDEKDYIKMLCAEGYNTTNLRAVTGDSSACTSATNATVLGLNYPSVSLLVKHGIPFSNSFQRTVTNVGKSNSIYKATISAPASIKISVESDILSFEALLEKKSFLVKIEGVVETSILSASLIWSDGVYNVRSPIVVYTQKE
;
A
#
# COMPACT_ATOMS: atom_id res chain seq x y z
N MET A 1 -16.50 5.38 -8.40
CA MET A 1 -17.14 6.58 -7.80
C MET A 1 -16.15 7.72 -7.86
N GLY A 2 -16.57 8.96 -8.08
CA GLY A 2 -15.65 10.10 -7.98
C GLY A 2 -15.48 10.56 -6.52
N TYR A 3 -14.51 11.43 -6.24
CA TYR A 3 -14.27 11.96 -4.89
C TYR A 3 -15.50 12.64 -4.24
N PHE A 4 -16.44 13.09 -5.07
CA PHE A 4 -17.63 13.86 -4.67
C PHE A 4 -18.81 12.99 -4.21
N GLU A 5 -18.70 11.66 -4.32
CA GLU A 5 -19.67 10.69 -3.79
C GLU A 5 -19.07 9.83 -2.67
N ASP A 6 -17.77 9.98 -2.41
CA ASP A 6 -17.03 9.23 -1.41
C ASP A 6 -16.97 10.01 -0.08
N THR A 7 -17.65 9.49 0.93
CA THR A 7 -17.67 10.06 2.28
C THR A 7 -16.29 10.15 2.93
N ASN A 8 -15.38 9.22 2.64
CA ASN A 8 -14.01 9.25 3.14
C ASN A 8 -13.22 10.38 2.47
N ALA A 9 -13.37 10.54 1.16
CA ALA A 9 -12.73 11.62 0.41
C ALA A 9 -13.23 13.00 0.88
N ILE A 10 -14.53 13.19 1.03
CA ILE A 10 -15.11 14.46 1.50
C ILE A 10 -14.68 14.75 2.94
N GLY A 11 -14.85 13.80 3.86
CA GLY A 11 -14.50 13.98 5.28
C GLY A 11 -13.02 14.29 5.48
N SER A 12 -12.14 13.58 4.77
CA SER A 12 -10.69 13.81 4.83
C SER A 12 -10.26 15.14 4.20
N PHE A 13 -10.97 15.65 3.19
CA PHE A 13 -10.71 16.98 2.64
C PHE A 13 -10.91 18.06 3.72
N HIS A 14 -12.01 17.97 4.46
CA HIS A 14 -12.29 18.89 5.57
C HIS A 14 -11.31 18.73 6.74
N ALA A 15 -10.87 17.51 7.04
CA ALA A 15 -9.80 17.27 8.03
C ALA A 15 -8.48 17.95 7.60
N MET A 16 -8.11 17.81 6.31
CA MET A 16 -6.93 18.45 5.74
C MET A 16 -6.99 19.98 5.86
N LYS A 17 -8.15 20.61 5.58
CA LYS A 17 -8.37 22.06 5.80
C LYS A 17 -8.16 22.50 7.24
N LYS A 18 -8.27 21.58 8.20
CA LYS A 18 -8.03 21.79 9.63
C LYS A 18 -6.66 21.31 10.08
N ASN A 19 -5.72 21.10 9.16
CA ASN A 19 -4.35 20.64 9.42
C ASN A 19 -4.28 19.24 10.04
N ILE A 20 -5.23 18.36 9.68
CA ILE A 20 -5.31 16.97 10.17
C ILE A 20 -5.11 16.02 8.97
N LEU A 21 -4.03 15.23 9.01
CA LEU A 21 -3.80 14.16 8.03
C LEU A 21 -4.72 12.98 8.34
N THR A 22 -5.37 12.44 7.31
CA THR A 22 -6.17 11.22 7.40
C THR A 22 -5.43 10.09 6.70
N SER A 23 -5.18 9.00 7.42
CA SER A 23 -4.63 7.75 6.87
C SER A 23 -5.78 6.80 6.55
N SER A 24 -5.71 6.14 5.40
CA SER A 24 -6.73 5.20 4.94
C SER A 24 -6.11 3.92 4.40
N SER A 25 -6.77 2.80 4.64
CA SER A 25 -6.41 1.50 4.08
C SER A 25 -6.63 1.48 2.57
N GLY A 26 -5.74 0.84 1.81
CA GLY A 26 -5.89 0.67 0.36
C GLY A 26 -7.08 -0.21 -0.07
N GLY A 27 -7.59 -1.06 0.82
CA GLY A 27 -8.59 -2.11 0.50
C GLY A 27 -7.94 -3.49 0.44
N ASN A 28 -8.74 -4.55 0.48
CA ASN A 28 -8.27 -5.96 0.52
C ASN A 28 -8.75 -6.78 -0.69
N SER A 29 -9.13 -6.11 -1.78
CA SER A 29 -9.82 -6.71 -2.93
C SER A 29 -8.93 -7.08 -4.11
N GLY A 30 -7.60 -6.90 -4.01
CA GLY A 30 -6.69 -7.34 -5.08
C GLY A 30 -6.43 -8.86 -5.05
N PRO A 31 -5.44 -9.39 -5.80
CA PRO A 31 -4.35 -8.70 -6.49
C PRO A 31 -4.72 -8.08 -7.85
N ASN A 32 -5.95 -8.30 -8.32
CA ASN A 32 -6.42 -7.77 -9.60
C ASN A 32 -6.29 -6.25 -9.67
N SER A 33 -6.08 -5.76 -10.90
CA SER A 33 -5.99 -4.32 -11.16
C SER A 33 -7.26 -3.56 -10.79
N SER A 34 -7.09 -2.31 -10.36
CA SER A 34 -8.16 -1.35 -10.12
C SER A 34 -9.06 -1.66 -8.91
N THR A 35 -8.46 -2.16 -7.84
CA THR A 35 -9.15 -2.59 -6.62
C THR A 35 -8.97 -1.63 -5.41
N ILE A 36 -8.38 -0.44 -5.59
CA ILE A 36 -8.10 0.52 -4.49
C ILE A 36 -9.36 1.28 -4.19
N GLU A 37 -9.65 1.43 -2.91
CA GLU A 37 -10.89 2.08 -2.48
C GLU A 37 -10.63 3.55 -2.13
N ASN A 38 -9.52 3.84 -1.45
CA ASN A 38 -9.23 5.18 -0.93
C ASN A 38 -8.05 5.81 -1.69
N TYR A 39 -8.31 6.67 -2.67
CA TYR A 39 -7.26 7.23 -3.54
C TYR A 39 -7.28 8.76 -3.68
N ALA A 40 -8.05 9.46 -2.84
CA ALA A 40 -8.07 10.91 -2.84
C ALA A 40 -6.65 11.48 -2.53
N PRO A 41 -6.12 12.45 -3.30
CA PRO A 41 -4.74 12.90 -3.13
C PRO A 41 -4.39 13.50 -1.76
N TRP A 42 -5.39 13.95 -1.00
CA TRP A 42 -5.24 14.46 0.37
C TRP A 42 -5.31 13.38 1.47
N LEU A 43 -5.59 12.12 1.13
CA LEU A 43 -5.49 10.95 2.03
C LEU A 43 -4.09 10.37 2.01
N LEU A 44 -3.57 9.83 3.12
CA LEU A 44 -2.42 8.91 3.11
C LEU A 44 -2.92 7.48 2.88
N THR A 45 -2.71 6.93 1.69
CA THR A 45 -3.22 5.59 1.34
C THR A 45 -2.18 4.51 1.57
N VAL A 46 -2.55 3.48 2.34
CA VAL A 46 -1.60 2.51 2.90
C VAL A 46 -1.86 1.09 2.41
N ALA A 47 -0.86 0.50 1.76
CA ALA A 47 -0.82 -0.92 1.41
C ALA A 47 -0.31 -1.79 2.58
N ALA A 48 -0.64 -3.08 2.55
CA ALA A 48 -0.20 -4.05 3.55
C ALA A 48 1.02 -4.82 3.06
N SER A 49 2.03 -4.93 3.92
CA SER A 49 3.19 -5.79 3.70
C SER A 49 3.35 -6.82 4.82
N THR A 50 4.13 -7.87 4.54
CA THR A 50 4.53 -8.87 5.54
C THR A 50 5.65 -8.35 6.43
N ILE A 51 5.80 -9.01 7.57
CA ILE A 51 6.95 -8.86 8.47
C ILE A 51 7.82 -10.12 8.41
N ASP A 52 8.98 -10.09 9.06
CA ASP A 52 9.90 -11.24 9.16
C ASP A 52 9.32 -12.40 10.00
N ARG A 53 8.34 -12.11 10.87
CA ARG A 53 7.60 -13.11 11.65
C ARG A 53 6.53 -13.82 10.81
N ASN A 54 6.60 -15.15 10.80
CA ASN A 54 5.54 -16.03 10.28
C ASN A 54 5.07 -17.02 11.36
N PHE A 55 3.75 -17.24 11.43
CA PHE A 55 3.17 -18.28 12.28
C PHE A 55 3.09 -19.59 11.50
N VAL A 56 3.89 -20.56 11.93
CA VAL A 56 3.99 -21.87 11.29
C VAL A 56 3.26 -22.88 12.15
N ALA A 57 2.33 -23.61 11.53
CA ALA A 57 1.75 -24.82 12.11
C ALA A 57 2.35 -26.02 11.37
N GLN A 58 3.07 -26.86 12.11
CA GLN A 58 3.59 -28.11 11.55
C GLN A 58 2.51 -29.19 11.64
N THR A 59 2.31 -29.88 10.53
CA THR A 59 1.37 -30.99 10.43
C THR A 59 2.10 -32.19 9.88
N GLN A 60 2.11 -33.29 10.62
CA GLN A 60 2.61 -34.58 10.17
C GLN A 60 1.42 -35.44 9.72
N LEU A 61 1.50 -36.03 8.53
CA LEU A 61 0.51 -36.99 8.06
C LEU A 61 0.88 -38.42 8.51
N GLY A 62 -0.08 -39.34 8.42
CA GLY A 62 0.11 -40.73 8.86
C GLY A 62 1.15 -41.54 8.07
N ASP A 63 1.59 -41.03 6.93
CA ASP A 63 2.69 -41.58 6.12
C ASP A 63 4.08 -41.07 6.56
N GLY A 64 4.14 -40.23 7.61
CA GLY A 64 5.37 -39.64 8.13
C GLY A 64 5.83 -38.39 7.37
N GLN A 65 5.08 -37.90 6.39
CA GLN A 65 5.41 -36.65 5.71
C GLN A 65 5.06 -35.44 6.58
N ASP A 66 6.02 -34.53 6.71
CA ASP A 66 5.87 -33.27 7.43
C ASP A 66 5.56 -32.11 6.49
N TYR A 67 4.50 -31.38 6.81
CA TYR A 67 4.08 -30.17 6.11
C TYR A 67 4.19 -28.96 7.03
N LYS A 68 4.79 -27.88 6.51
CA LYS A 68 4.80 -26.57 7.18
C LYS A 68 3.68 -25.73 6.61
N GLY A 69 2.55 -25.67 7.31
CA GLY A 69 1.46 -24.75 7.03
C GLY A 69 1.67 -23.38 7.67
N LEU A 70 1.01 -22.36 7.13
CA LEU A 70 0.88 -21.06 7.78
C LEU A 70 -0.50 -21.02 8.47
N ALA A 71 -0.50 -21.04 9.79
CA ALA A 71 -1.71 -20.92 10.57
C ALA A 71 -1.41 -20.38 11.96
N ILE A 72 -2.39 -19.68 12.51
CA ILE A 72 -2.38 -19.26 13.91
C ILE A 72 -3.17 -20.31 14.67
N ASN A 73 -2.47 -21.35 15.12
CA ASN A 73 -3.08 -22.42 15.87
C ASN A 73 -2.90 -22.17 17.37
N THR A 74 -3.96 -21.75 18.05
CA THR A 74 -3.96 -21.55 19.51
C THR A 74 -4.26 -22.83 20.28
N VAL A 75 -4.74 -23.89 19.59
CA VAL A 75 -5.10 -25.18 20.20
C VAL A 75 -4.29 -26.30 19.54
N GLY A 76 -3.26 -26.77 20.23
CA GLY A 76 -2.47 -27.91 19.78
C GLY A 76 -3.20 -29.24 19.98
N LEU A 77 -3.03 -30.18 19.04
CA LEU A 77 -3.51 -31.57 19.19
C LEU A 77 -2.58 -32.44 20.07
N ASN A 78 -1.57 -31.84 20.72
CA ASN A 78 -0.63 -32.48 21.65
C ASN A 78 0.01 -33.79 21.13
N GLY A 79 0.25 -33.89 19.82
CA GLY A 79 0.84 -35.09 19.18
C GLY A 79 -0.13 -36.26 18.99
N VAL A 80 -1.44 -36.05 19.22
CA VAL A 80 -2.47 -37.06 18.96
C VAL A 80 -2.82 -37.07 17.48
N MET A 81 -2.78 -38.27 16.88
CA MET A 81 -3.19 -38.48 15.50
C MET A 81 -4.71 -38.66 15.40
N TYR A 82 -5.31 -38.00 14.42
CA TYR A 82 -6.74 -38.09 14.11
C TYR A 82 -6.94 -38.56 12.66
N PRO A 83 -8.04 -39.26 12.36
CA PRO A 83 -8.36 -39.61 10.99
C PRO A 83 -8.52 -38.36 10.12
N LEU A 84 -8.04 -38.42 8.87
CA LEU A 84 -8.16 -37.36 7.87
C LEU A 84 -9.32 -37.69 6.92
N ILE A 85 -10.13 -36.68 6.55
CA ILE A 85 -11.18 -36.80 5.53
C ILE A 85 -11.13 -35.59 4.59
N TYR A 86 -11.30 -35.81 3.29
CA TYR A 86 -11.44 -34.71 2.33
C TYR A 86 -12.87 -34.15 2.37
N GLY A 87 -13.02 -32.82 2.42
CA GLY A 87 -14.33 -32.16 2.52
C GLY A 87 -15.27 -32.52 1.36
N GLY A 88 -14.73 -32.81 0.18
CA GLY A 88 -15.52 -33.27 -0.97
C GLY A 88 -16.17 -34.63 -0.77
N ASP A 89 -15.63 -35.46 0.14
CA ASP A 89 -16.16 -36.78 0.47
C ASP A 89 -17.16 -36.75 1.64
N ALA A 90 -17.42 -35.57 2.21
CA ALA A 90 -18.37 -35.36 3.31
C ALA A 90 -19.43 -34.27 3.01
N PRO A 91 -20.11 -34.30 1.85
CA PRO A 91 -21.14 -33.32 1.55
C PRO A 91 -22.37 -33.50 2.45
N ASN A 92 -22.94 -32.40 2.94
CA ASN A 92 -24.23 -32.40 3.60
C ASN A 92 -25.36 -32.68 2.58
N ALA A 93 -25.53 -33.96 2.26
CA ALA A 93 -26.49 -34.42 1.26
C ALA A 93 -27.93 -34.07 1.65
N SER A 94 -28.24 -34.05 2.96
CA SER A 94 -29.56 -33.64 3.48
C SER A 94 -29.90 -32.18 3.18
N ALA A 95 -28.89 -31.33 2.98
CA ALA A 95 -29.06 -29.93 2.56
C ALA A 95 -28.88 -29.73 1.04
N GLY A 96 -28.76 -30.81 0.26
CA GLY A 96 -28.57 -30.74 -1.20
C GLY A 96 -27.20 -30.21 -1.62
N VAL A 97 -26.19 -30.29 -0.76
CA VAL A 97 -24.85 -29.77 -1.01
C VAL A 97 -24.08 -30.74 -1.92
N SER A 98 -23.41 -30.22 -2.95
CA SER A 98 -22.55 -31.00 -3.84
C SER A 98 -21.15 -31.23 -3.24
N PRO A 99 -20.42 -32.27 -3.67
CA PRO A 99 -19.01 -32.48 -3.32
C PRO A 99 -18.10 -31.26 -3.60
N SER A 100 -18.36 -30.52 -4.69
CA SER A 100 -17.61 -29.30 -5.03
C SER A 100 -17.81 -28.18 -4.01
N ASN A 101 -18.99 -28.09 -3.42
CA ASN A 101 -19.29 -27.07 -2.42
C ASN A 101 -18.80 -27.52 -1.04
N SER A 102 -18.86 -28.80 -0.71
CA SER A 102 -18.36 -29.31 0.58
C SER A 102 -16.83 -29.35 0.64
N SER A 103 -16.13 -29.50 -0.49
CA SER A 103 -14.66 -29.42 -0.51
C SER A 103 -14.11 -28.08 -0.03
N THR A 104 -14.87 -27.00 -0.18
CA THR A 104 -14.53 -25.67 0.36
C THR A 104 -14.58 -25.57 1.88
N CYS A 105 -15.27 -26.53 2.53
CA CYS A 105 -15.56 -26.51 3.96
C CYS A 105 -16.27 -25.24 4.45
N ALA A 106 -17.07 -24.60 3.59
CA ALA A 106 -17.90 -23.48 4.01
C ALA A 106 -18.90 -23.87 5.11
N PHE A 107 -19.40 -22.86 5.83
CA PHE A 107 -20.35 -23.09 6.91
C PHE A 107 -21.61 -23.82 6.42
N GLY A 108 -21.97 -24.92 7.07
CA GLY A 108 -23.15 -25.73 6.73
C GLY A 108 -23.00 -26.70 5.55
N THR A 109 -21.85 -26.75 4.88
CA THR A 109 -21.65 -27.61 3.70
C THR A 109 -21.22 -29.04 4.01
N LEU A 110 -20.66 -29.28 5.20
CA LEU A 110 -20.14 -30.58 5.63
C LEU A 110 -21.21 -31.39 6.38
N ASP A 111 -21.23 -32.70 6.16
CA ASP A 111 -21.99 -33.65 6.97
C ASP A 111 -21.30 -33.87 8.32
N GLY A 112 -21.98 -33.47 9.41
CA GLY A 112 -21.46 -33.55 10.76
C GLY A 112 -21.12 -34.96 11.22
N GLU A 113 -21.90 -35.98 10.82
CA GLU A 113 -21.65 -37.36 11.24
C GLU A 113 -20.39 -37.93 10.57
N LEU A 114 -20.08 -37.49 9.35
CA LEU A 114 -18.90 -37.95 8.62
C LEU A 114 -17.60 -37.29 9.10
N VAL A 115 -17.65 -36.04 9.56
CA VAL A 115 -16.46 -35.25 9.93
C VAL A 115 -16.19 -35.22 11.44
N LYS A 116 -17.16 -35.60 12.27
CA LYS A 116 -17.01 -35.58 13.73
C LYS A 116 -15.79 -36.38 14.20
N GLY A 117 -14.94 -35.75 15.00
CA GLY A 117 -13.73 -36.39 15.54
C GLY A 117 -12.58 -36.54 14.53
N LYS A 118 -12.69 -35.96 13.33
CA LYS A 118 -11.67 -36.03 12.27
C LYS A 118 -11.05 -34.68 11.98
N VAL A 119 -9.90 -34.70 11.33
CA VAL A 119 -9.32 -33.52 10.67
C VAL A 119 -9.85 -33.47 9.24
N VAL A 120 -10.34 -32.31 8.81
CA VAL A 120 -10.91 -32.13 7.47
C VAL A 120 -9.90 -31.45 6.55
N LEU A 121 -9.63 -32.03 5.38
CA LEU A 121 -8.86 -31.40 4.30
C LEU A 121 -9.80 -30.59 3.40
N CYS A 122 -9.54 -29.29 3.28
CA CYS A 122 -10.34 -28.33 2.52
C CYS A 122 -9.55 -27.83 1.31
N SER A 123 -10.24 -27.64 0.19
CA SER A 123 -9.63 -27.23 -1.09
C SER A 123 -9.27 -25.74 -1.17
N GLU A 124 -9.68 -24.93 -0.20
CA GLU A 124 -9.36 -23.50 -0.13
C GLU A 124 -9.23 -23.02 1.32
N VAL A 125 -8.54 -21.88 1.50
CA VAL A 125 -8.37 -21.23 2.81
C VAL A 125 -9.64 -20.47 3.19
N ARG A 126 -10.21 -20.81 4.34
CA ARG A 126 -11.41 -20.20 4.94
C ARG A 126 -11.16 -19.93 6.43
N SER A 127 -12.21 -19.53 7.16
CA SER A 127 -12.12 -19.22 8.60
C SER A 127 -11.96 -20.43 9.52
N GLY A 128 -12.13 -21.66 9.02
CA GLY A 128 -12.14 -22.89 9.85
C GLY A 128 -13.42 -23.11 10.66
N LEU A 129 -14.34 -22.15 10.66
CA LEU A 129 -15.61 -22.25 11.38
C LEU A 129 -16.53 -23.34 10.84
N GLY A 130 -16.49 -23.63 9.52
CA GLY A 130 -17.30 -24.69 8.92
C GLY A 130 -16.98 -26.08 9.50
N PRO A 131 -15.73 -26.55 9.40
CA PRO A 131 -15.30 -27.80 10.05
C PRO A 131 -15.57 -27.81 11.56
N GLN A 132 -15.26 -26.71 12.27
CA GLN A 132 -15.50 -26.61 13.71
C GLN A 132 -16.99 -26.82 14.05
N HIS A 133 -17.90 -26.16 13.32
CA HIS A 133 -19.34 -26.27 13.55
C HIS A 133 -19.88 -27.67 13.21
N ALA A 134 -19.29 -28.34 12.21
CA ALA A 134 -19.63 -29.70 11.85
C ALA A 134 -19.04 -30.75 12.83
N GLY A 135 -18.28 -30.35 13.84
CA GLY A 135 -17.72 -31.23 14.87
C GLY A 135 -16.36 -31.84 14.52
N ALA A 136 -15.67 -31.32 13.51
CA ALA A 136 -14.29 -31.69 13.22
C ALA A 136 -13.36 -31.23 14.36
N VAL A 137 -12.28 -31.98 14.60
CA VAL A 137 -11.26 -31.62 15.60
C VAL A 137 -10.19 -30.67 15.07
N GLY A 138 -10.15 -30.48 13.75
CA GLY A 138 -9.22 -29.57 13.08
C GLY A 138 -9.47 -29.54 11.57
N ALA A 139 -8.78 -28.64 10.88
CA ALA A 139 -8.82 -28.54 9.43
C ALA A 139 -7.44 -28.25 8.85
N ILE A 140 -7.16 -28.84 7.69
CA ILE A 140 -6.02 -28.53 6.83
C ILE A 140 -6.60 -27.87 5.59
N MET A 141 -6.13 -26.68 5.23
CA MET A 141 -6.65 -25.93 4.09
C MET A 141 -5.56 -25.76 3.05
N GLN A 142 -5.90 -26.06 1.80
CA GLN A 142 -4.99 -25.92 0.67
C GLN A 142 -5.14 -24.54 0.03
N THR A 143 -4.05 -24.04 -0.52
CA THR A 143 -4.04 -22.87 -1.39
C THR A 143 -2.93 -23.04 -2.41
N ASP A 144 -3.21 -22.68 -3.66
CA ASP A 144 -2.21 -22.62 -4.73
C ASP A 144 -1.37 -21.34 -4.65
N ASP A 145 -1.87 -20.34 -3.92
CA ASP A 145 -1.09 -19.17 -3.55
C ASP A 145 -0.09 -19.59 -2.47
N GLY A 146 1.21 -19.56 -2.77
CA GLY A 146 2.25 -19.79 -1.78
C GLY A 146 2.14 -18.84 -0.55
N PRO A 147 3.06 -18.91 0.42
CA PRO A 147 3.01 -18.17 1.70
C PRO A 147 3.21 -16.63 1.57
N TYR A 148 2.68 -16.00 0.53
CA TYR A 148 2.96 -14.63 0.14
C TYR A 148 1.73 -13.76 0.38
N GLY A 149 1.90 -12.76 1.24
CA GLY A 149 0.97 -11.64 1.34
C GLY A 149 0.83 -10.98 -0.04
N GLN A 150 -0.41 -10.91 -0.50
CA GLN A 150 -0.80 -10.38 -1.80
C GLN A 150 -0.61 -8.85 -1.81
N ALA A 151 0.03 -8.32 -2.85
CA ALA A 151 0.08 -6.88 -3.14
C ALA A 151 -0.71 -6.60 -4.44
N HIS A 152 -1.32 -5.41 -4.55
CA HIS A 152 -2.45 -5.16 -5.44
C HIS A 152 -2.14 -4.13 -6.53
N ARG A 153 -2.68 -4.25 -7.76
CA ARG A 153 -2.55 -3.25 -8.84
C ARG A 153 -3.67 -2.21 -8.82
N PHE A 154 -3.37 -0.94 -9.11
CA PHE A 154 -4.35 0.16 -9.16
C PHE A 154 -4.09 1.12 -10.33
N TRP A 155 -4.96 2.12 -10.54
CA TRP A 155 -4.71 3.21 -11.51
C TRP A 155 -3.96 4.39 -10.90
N LEU A 156 -4.07 4.56 -9.58
CA LEU A 156 -3.19 5.38 -8.77
C LEU A 156 -2.57 4.47 -7.71
N PRO A 157 -1.23 4.44 -7.58
CA PRO A 157 -0.56 3.62 -6.58
C PRO A 157 -1.00 4.03 -5.16
N PRO A 158 -0.92 3.12 -4.16
CA PRO A 158 -0.94 3.56 -2.78
C PRO A 158 0.25 4.50 -2.54
N ASP A 159 0.24 5.25 -1.45
CA ASP A 159 1.35 6.15 -1.14
C ASP A 159 2.58 5.37 -0.65
N LEU A 160 2.35 4.37 0.21
CA LEU A 160 3.38 3.52 0.82
C LEU A 160 2.80 2.20 1.33
N ALA A 161 3.68 1.28 1.72
CA ALA A 161 3.33 0.04 2.40
C ALA A 161 3.73 0.07 3.88
N ALA A 162 2.94 -0.58 4.73
CA ALA A 162 3.23 -0.76 6.15
C ALA A 162 2.84 -2.18 6.61
N PRO A 163 3.36 -2.64 7.77
CA PRO A 163 3.04 -3.97 8.30
C PRO A 163 1.53 -4.19 8.45
N GLY A 164 0.99 -5.14 7.70
CA GLY A 164 -0.45 -5.42 7.69
C GLY A 164 -0.80 -6.90 7.72
N VAL A 165 0.18 -7.80 7.73
CA VAL A 165 -0.06 -9.26 7.74
C VAL A 165 0.34 -9.85 9.08
N ASN A 166 -0.56 -10.64 9.67
CA ASN A 166 -0.38 -11.33 10.93
C ASN A 166 0.02 -10.38 12.08
N ILE A 167 -0.72 -9.28 12.23
CA ILE A 167 -0.48 -8.26 13.25
C ILE A 167 -1.23 -8.62 14.54
N LEU A 168 -0.51 -8.69 15.65
CA LEU A 168 -1.07 -8.92 16.99
C LEU A 168 -1.53 -7.57 17.56
N ALA A 169 -2.79 -7.47 17.98
CA ALA A 169 -3.34 -6.28 18.62
C ALA A 169 -4.36 -6.66 19.70
N ALA A 170 -4.74 -5.69 20.54
CA ALA A 170 -5.78 -5.88 21.55
C ALA A 170 -7.11 -6.27 20.90
N TRP A 171 -7.88 -7.09 21.61
CA TRP A 171 -9.17 -7.60 21.15
C TRP A 171 -10.22 -7.51 22.25
N THR A 172 -11.50 -7.56 21.88
CA THR A 172 -12.59 -7.43 22.85
C THR A 172 -12.64 -8.67 23.75
N PRO A 173 -12.55 -8.54 25.09
CA PRO A 173 -12.51 -9.70 26.01
C PRO A 173 -13.74 -10.61 25.96
N SER A 174 -14.84 -10.16 25.37
CA SER A 174 -16.06 -10.95 25.19
C SER A 174 -15.88 -12.19 24.30
N SER A 175 -14.78 -12.31 23.57
CA SER A 175 -14.42 -13.52 22.81
C SER A 175 -13.52 -14.49 23.58
N GLY A 176 -13.19 -14.21 24.85
CA GLY A 176 -12.34 -15.06 25.68
C GLY A 176 -10.83 -14.89 25.49
N GLU A 177 -10.41 -13.92 24.68
CA GLU A 177 -9.00 -13.61 24.38
C GLU A 177 -8.77 -12.09 24.46
N ASP A 178 -7.69 -11.65 25.11
CA ASP A 178 -7.34 -10.23 25.24
C ASP A 178 -6.65 -9.66 23.98
N TYR A 179 -6.15 -10.54 23.12
CA TYR A 179 -5.43 -10.19 21.90
C TYR A 179 -5.84 -11.09 20.73
N ALA A 180 -5.77 -10.55 19.53
CA ALA A 180 -6.00 -11.28 18.30
C ALA A 180 -4.94 -10.96 17.27
N ILE A 181 -4.72 -11.90 16.35
CA ILE A 181 -3.82 -11.71 15.22
C ILE A 181 -4.65 -11.69 13.94
N ILE A 182 -4.59 -10.59 13.22
CA ILE A 182 -5.37 -10.37 12.00
C ILE A 182 -4.51 -9.73 10.91
N SER A 183 -5.02 -9.81 9.68
CA SER A 183 -4.34 -9.33 8.48
C SER A 183 -5.26 -8.42 7.68
N GLY A 184 -4.67 -7.44 7.01
CA GLY A 184 -5.34 -6.53 6.08
C GLY A 184 -4.68 -5.15 6.03
N THR A 185 -5.04 -4.38 5.02
CA THR A 185 -4.66 -2.95 4.95
C THR A 185 -5.24 -2.16 6.13
N SER A 186 -6.30 -2.64 6.77
CA SER A 186 -6.83 -2.15 8.04
C SER A 186 -5.82 -2.23 9.19
N MET A 187 -4.87 -3.17 9.17
CA MET A 187 -3.80 -3.29 10.16
C MET A 187 -2.58 -2.45 9.77
N ALA A 188 -2.35 -2.22 8.48
CA ALA A 188 -1.27 -1.36 7.99
C ALA A 188 -1.56 0.13 8.23
N CYS A 189 -2.80 0.56 8.02
CA CYS A 189 -3.26 1.93 8.23
C CYS A 189 -2.90 2.53 9.61
N PRO A 190 -3.15 1.85 10.76
CA PRO A 190 -2.79 2.39 12.07
C PRO A 190 -1.27 2.49 12.29
N HIS A 191 -0.44 1.65 11.64
CA HIS A 191 1.02 1.83 11.68
C HIS A 191 1.44 3.13 11.00
N ALA A 192 0.90 3.42 9.82
CA ALA A 192 1.16 4.67 9.12
C ALA A 192 0.62 5.88 9.88
N SER A 193 -0.55 5.74 10.52
CA SER A 193 -1.13 6.77 11.40
C SER A 193 -0.22 7.09 12.59
N GLY A 194 0.28 6.05 13.26
CA GLY A 194 1.24 6.19 14.36
C GLY A 194 2.54 6.85 13.91
N ALA A 195 3.07 6.48 12.73
CA ALA A 195 4.26 7.12 12.17
C ALA A 195 4.02 8.58 11.80
N ALA A 196 2.87 8.92 11.23
CA ALA A 196 2.50 10.30 10.93
C ALA A 196 2.39 11.15 12.22
N ALA A 197 1.75 10.61 13.26
CA ALA A 197 1.66 11.27 14.57
C ALA A 197 3.05 11.44 15.21
N TYR A 198 3.92 10.43 15.10
CA TYR A 198 5.31 10.52 15.53
C TYR A 198 6.05 11.65 14.82
N VAL A 199 6.02 11.71 13.49
CA VAL A 199 6.63 12.82 12.71
C VAL A 199 6.06 14.18 13.11
N LYS A 200 4.74 14.29 13.28
CA LYS A 200 4.05 15.52 13.69
C LYS A 200 4.47 15.98 15.09
N SER A 201 4.79 15.07 16.00
CA SER A 201 5.26 15.43 17.36
C SER A 201 6.61 16.16 17.36
N PHE A 202 7.48 15.85 16.40
CA PHE A 202 8.76 16.55 16.20
C PHE A 202 8.63 17.78 15.29
N ASN A 203 7.58 17.81 14.47
CA ASN A 203 7.32 18.86 13.50
C ASN A 203 5.89 19.42 13.63
N PRO A 204 5.55 20.07 14.77
CA PRO A 204 4.16 20.41 15.12
C PRO A 204 3.48 21.38 14.13
N THR A 205 4.26 22.17 13.40
CA THR A 205 3.76 23.16 12.44
C THR A 205 3.54 22.63 11.03
N TRP A 206 4.00 21.41 10.70
CA TRP A 206 3.90 20.87 9.35
C TRP A 206 2.47 20.63 8.90
N SER A 207 2.20 20.89 7.63
CA SER A 207 0.93 20.56 6.98
C SER A 207 0.72 19.04 6.89
N PRO A 208 -0.51 18.56 6.59
CA PRO A 208 -0.75 17.15 6.30
C PRO A 208 0.08 16.68 5.10
N ALA A 209 0.23 17.52 4.07
CA ALA A 209 0.99 17.24 2.87
C ALA A 209 2.50 17.13 3.14
N ALA A 210 3.07 17.97 4.01
CA ALA A 210 4.47 17.88 4.41
C ALA A 210 4.77 16.59 5.20
N ILE A 211 3.89 16.19 6.13
CA ILE A 211 4.02 14.92 6.87
C ILE A 211 3.94 13.74 5.90
N LYS A 212 2.93 13.74 5.02
CA LYS A 212 2.76 12.72 3.98
C LYS A 212 3.99 12.65 3.06
N SER A 213 4.49 13.80 2.61
CA SER A 213 5.71 13.88 1.81
C SER A 213 6.89 13.25 2.52
N ALA A 214 7.10 13.55 3.80
CA ALA A 214 8.22 13.00 4.56
C ALA A 214 8.15 11.46 4.63
N LEU A 215 6.95 10.90 4.85
CA LEU A 215 6.74 9.45 4.90
C LEU A 215 7.00 8.78 3.54
N ILE A 216 6.58 9.42 2.45
CA ILE A 216 6.74 8.91 1.08
C ILE A 216 8.20 8.98 0.64
N THR A 217 8.87 10.12 0.83
CA THR A 217 10.21 10.35 0.26
C THR A 217 11.35 9.68 1.01
N THR A 218 11.08 9.25 2.25
CA THR A 218 12.05 8.55 3.12
C THR A 218 11.75 7.06 3.28
N GLY A 219 10.78 6.52 2.53
CA GLY A 219 10.55 5.08 2.45
C GLY A 219 11.85 4.34 2.10
N ASN A 220 12.06 3.15 2.67
CA ASN A 220 13.33 2.43 2.54
C ASN A 220 13.71 2.18 1.07
N ILE A 221 14.87 2.72 0.66
CA ILE A 221 15.53 2.44 -0.62
C ILE A 221 16.70 1.51 -0.30
N LEU A 222 16.62 0.24 -0.71
CA LEU A 222 17.85 -0.53 -0.85
C LEU A 222 18.70 0.13 -1.93
N ARG A 223 19.94 0.48 -1.59
CA ARG A 223 21.02 0.40 -2.57
C ARG A 223 21.78 -0.90 -2.34
N THR A 224 21.92 -1.67 -3.40
CA THR A 224 22.99 -2.68 -3.51
C THR A 224 24.26 -2.03 -4.05
N GLU A 225 25.39 -2.63 -3.67
CA GLU A 225 26.75 -2.50 -4.20
C GLU A 225 27.56 -1.27 -3.77
N THR A 226 28.25 -1.37 -2.63
CA THR A 226 29.71 -1.60 -2.54
C THR A 226 30.25 -1.33 -1.11
N LEU A 227 31.07 -2.27 -0.61
CA LEU A 227 32.04 -2.16 0.49
C LEU A 227 31.57 -2.20 1.97
N ASN A 228 31.72 -3.40 2.56
CA ASN A 228 32.31 -3.70 3.88
C ASN A 228 31.99 -2.79 5.09
N PHE A 229 30.72 -2.54 5.37
CA PHE A 229 30.28 -2.26 6.74
C PHE A 229 29.05 -3.11 7.06
N ARG A 230 29.12 -3.91 8.13
CA ARG A 230 27.99 -4.72 8.62
C ARG A 230 26.91 -3.78 9.15
N SER A 231 26.03 -3.33 8.27
CA SER A 231 24.83 -2.58 8.60
C SER A 231 23.64 -3.53 8.54
N PHE A 232 22.95 -3.71 9.65
CA PHE A 232 21.65 -4.36 9.66
C PHE A 232 20.64 -3.44 8.95
N THR A 233 19.83 -3.98 8.01
CA THR A 233 18.66 -3.39 7.25
C THR A 233 18.92 -2.98 5.77
N ALA A 234 18.00 -3.10 4.79
CA ALA A 234 16.67 -3.73 4.63
C ALA A 234 16.18 -3.66 3.16
N HIS A 235 15.36 -4.62 2.69
CA HIS A 235 15.01 -4.93 1.29
C HIS A 235 13.97 -4.01 0.56
N VAL A 236 14.15 -3.69 -0.73
CA VAL A 236 13.08 -3.24 -1.66
C VAL A 236 12.11 -4.40 -1.81
N MET A 237 10.81 -4.14 -1.79
CA MET A 237 9.82 -5.17 -2.05
C MET A 237 10.16 -5.81 -3.40
N SER A 238 10.55 -7.08 -3.37
CA SER A 238 11.25 -7.73 -4.47
C SER A 238 10.44 -7.59 -5.77
N PRO A 239 10.99 -6.99 -6.85
CA PRO A 239 10.28 -6.81 -8.12
C PRO A 239 9.84 -8.14 -8.75
N THR A 240 10.52 -9.24 -8.42
CA THR A 240 10.13 -10.59 -8.86
C THR A 240 8.94 -11.15 -8.07
N LYS A 241 8.73 -10.67 -6.84
CA LYS A 241 7.56 -11.02 -6.01
C LYS A 241 6.41 -10.02 -6.15
N ASN A 242 6.70 -8.80 -6.57
CA ASN A 242 5.74 -7.70 -6.73
C ASN A 242 5.92 -7.11 -8.13
N VAL A 243 5.49 -7.87 -9.15
CA VAL A 243 5.55 -7.47 -10.57
C VAL A 243 4.73 -6.22 -10.89
N ASP A 244 3.94 -5.78 -9.92
CA ASP A 244 3.05 -4.62 -9.93
C ASP A 244 3.73 -3.33 -9.45
N ALA A 245 4.94 -3.45 -8.90
CA ALA A 245 5.83 -2.35 -8.52
C ALA A 245 5.14 -1.26 -7.66
N GLU A 246 5.25 0.01 -8.04
CA GLU A 246 4.65 1.13 -7.30
C GLU A 246 3.14 0.98 -7.11
N PHE A 247 2.42 0.27 -7.99
CA PHE A 247 0.99 0.04 -7.77
C PHE A 247 0.71 -0.87 -6.59
N ALA A 248 1.63 -1.76 -6.24
CA ALA A 248 1.55 -2.64 -5.07
C ALA A 248 1.94 -1.95 -3.77
N TYR A 249 3.02 -1.16 -3.77
CA TYR A 249 3.66 -0.68 -2.53
C TYR A 249 3.94 0.83 -2.48
N GLY A 250 3.57 1.58 -3.51
CA GLY A 250 3.79 3.02 -3.57
C GLY A 250 5.27 3.38 -3.56
N ALA A 251 5.67 4.27 -2.67
CA ALA A 251 7.07 4.61 -2.47
C ALA A 251 7.90 3.52 -1.78
N GLY A 252 7.25 2.51 -1.20
CA GLY A 252 7.89 1.38 -0.54
C GLY A 252 7.50 1.27 0.94
N GLN A 253 8.31 0.54 1.70
CA GLN A 253 8.06 0.29 3.11
C GLN A 253 8.29 1.54 3.96
N LEU A 254 7.32 1.84 4.83
CA LEU A 254 7.36 2.89 5.84
C LEU A 254 8.65 2.87 6.68
N ASN A 255 9.30 4.04 6.82
CA ASN A 255 10.44 4.25 7.72
C ASN A 255 10.18 5.47 8.63
N PRO A 256 9.61 5.26 9.83
CA PRO A 256 9.23 6.37 10.71
C PRO A 256 10.42 7.21 11.21
N LEU A 257 11.60 6.60 11.38
CA LEU A 257 12.77 7.29 11.90
C LEU A 257 13.36 8.27 10.89
N ALA A 258 13.47 7.85 9.63
CA ALA A 258 13.95 8.71 8.55
C ALA A 258 12.97 9.86 8.26
N ALA A 259 11.66 9.60 8.36
CA ALA A 259 10.61 10.58 8.07
C ALA A 259 10.60 11.79 9.03
N VAL A 260 11.24 11.72 10.21
CA VAL A 260 11.33 12.87 11.12
C VAL A 260 12.17 14.01 10.51
N LYS A 261 13.21 13.66 9.74
CA LYS A 261 14.15 14.59 9.12
C LYS A 261 14.36 14.20 7.65
N PRO A 262 13.40 14.51 6.77
CA PRO A 262 13.46 14.10 5.36
C PRO A 262 14.41 14.97 4.53
N GLY A 263 14.90 16.10 5.05
CA GLY A 263 15.69 17.08 4.30
C GLY A 263 14.82 18.03 3.49
N LEU A 264 14.04 17.49 2.54
CA LEU A 264 13.09 18.26 1.73
C LEU A 264 11.67 17.69 1.82
N VAL A 265 10.67 18.54 1.69
CA VAL A 265 9.25 18.14 1.59
C VAL A 265 8.55 18.79 0.39
N TYR A 266 7.63 18.04 -0.21
CA TYR A 266 6.68 18.49 -1.22
C TYR A 266 5.40 18.91 -0.51
N ASP A 267 5.23 20.22 -0.32
CA ASP A 267 4.07 20.78 0.39
C ASP A 267 2.94 21.11 -0.60
N VAL A 268 1.69 21.01 -0.14
CA VAL A 268 0.48 21.23 -0.94
C VAL A 268 -0.55 21.94 -0.07
N ASP A 269 -1.10 23.04 -0.60
CA ASP A 269 -2.18 23.78 0.05
C ASP A 269 -3.56 23.38 -0.50
N GLU A 270 -4.62 23.73 0.24
CA GLU A 270 -6.03 23.53 -0.19
C GLU A 270 -6.28 24.03 -1.63
N LYS A 271 -5.74 25.20 -1.96
CA LYS A 271 -5.89 25.82 -3.29
C LYS A 271 -5.31 24.95 -4.40
N ASP A 272 -4.28 24.17 -4.13
CA ASP A 272 -3.65 23.31 -5.13
C ASP A 272 -4.49 22.06 -5.41
N TYR A 273 -5.13 21.50 -4.38
CA TYR A 273 -6.13 20.45 -4.57
C TYR A 273 -7.34 20.96 -5.37
N ILE A 274 -7.81 22.19 -5.10
CA ILE A 274 -8.90 22.80 -5.88
C ILE A 274 -8.48 22.98 -7.35
N LYS A 275 -7.28 23.49 -7.63
CA LYS A 275 -6.75 23.60 -9.01
C LYS A 275 -6.69 22.24 -9.70
N MET A 276 -6.23 21.20 -8.98
CA MET A 276 -6.18 19.84 -9.50
C MET A 276 -7.58 19.31 -9.84
N LEU A 277 -8.55 19.44 -8.92
CA LEU A 277 -9.93 19.02 -9.18
C LEU A 277 -10.54 19.75 -10.39
N CYS A 278 -10.25 21.04 -10.54
CA CYS A 278 -10.66 21.79 -11.73
C CYS A 278 -9.96 21.29 -13.00
N ALA A 279 -8.68 20.95 -12.93
CA ALA A 279 -7.90 20.41 -14.05
C ALA A 279 -8.37 19.01 -14.48
N GLU A 280 -8.93 18.22 -13.57
CA GLU A 280 -9.57 16.93 -13.88
C GLU A 280 -10.92 17.09 -14.62
N GLY A 281 -11.44 18.32 -14.73
CA GLY A 281 -12.68 18.63 -15.44
C GLY A 281 -13.93 18.59 -14.57
N TYR A 282 -13.80 18.56 -13.23
CA TYR A 282 -14.97 18.66 -12.36
C TYR A 282 -15.64 20.03 -12.44
N ASN A 283 -16.96 20.03 -12.50
CA ASN A 283 -17.75 21.26 -12.47
C ASN A 283 -17.81 21.86 -11.05
N THR A 284 -18.28 23.12 -10.97
CA THR A 284 -18.43 23.83 -9.70
C THR A 284 -19.33 23.09 -8.69
N THR A 285 -20.36 22.36 -9.15
CA THR A 285 -21.23 21.60 -8.25
C THR A 285 -20.47 20.47 -7.54
N ASN A 286 -19.72 19.67 -8.29
CA ASN A 286 -18.90 18.57 -7.77
C ASN A 286 -17.79 19.09 -6.86
N LEU A 287 -17.15 20.20 -7.26
CA LEU A 287 -16.13 20.85 -6.43
C LEU A 287 -16.69 21.28 -5.07
N ARG A 288 -17.91 21.85 -5.04
CA ARG A 288 -18.56 22.29 -3.81
C ARG A 288 -19.05 21.15 -2.93
N ALA A 289 -19.37 20.00 -3.52
CA ALA A 289 -19.66 18.78 -2.76
C ALA A 289 -18.46 18.31 -1.92
N VAL A 290 -17.23 18.51 -2.43
CA VAL A 290 -15.98 18.15 -1.71
C VAL A 290 -15.51 19.27 -0.78
N THR A 291 -15.53 20.52 -1.26
CA THR A 291 -14.95 21.67 -0.52
C THR A 291 -15.86 22.21 0.57
N GLY A 292 -17.18 22.03 0.42
CA GLY A 292 -18.21 22.53 1.34
C GLY A 292 -18.33 24.05 1.40
N ASP A 293 -17.75 24.79 0.45
CA ASP A 293 -17.74 26.25 0.42
C ASP A 293 -18.12 26.82 -0.97
N SER A 294 -17.80 28.09 -1.23
CA SER A 294 -18.14 28.78 -2.47
C SER A 294 -17.12 28.63 -3.60
N SER A 295 -16.15 27.71 -3.47
CA SER A 295 -15.11 27.46 -4.46
C SER A 295 -15.69 27.24 -5.86
N ALA A 296 -14.96 27.70 -6.88
CA ALA A 296 -15.35 27.61 -8.29
C ALA A 296 -14.11 27.50 -9.18
N CYS A 297 -14.25 26.76 -10.29
CA CYS A 297 -13.21 26.70 -11.31
C CYS A 297 -13.25 27.96 -12.17
N THR A 298 -12.16 28.72 -12.18
CA THR A 298 -11.98 29.95 -12.96
C THR A 298 -10.82 29.80 -13.93
N SER A 299 -10.62 30.75 -14.86
CA SER A 299 -9.44 30.75 -15.73
C SER A 299 -8.11 30.80 -14.95
N ALA A 300 -8.12 31.30 -13.71
CA ALA A 300 -6.97 31.30 -12.80
C ALA A 300 -6.66 29.92 -12.17
N THR A 301 -7.57 28.95 -12.28
CA THR A 301 -7.39 27.56 -11.82
C THR A 301 -7.10 26.60 -12.98
N ASN A 302 -6.74 27.11 -14.16
CA ASN A 302 -6.44 26.32 -15.35
C ASN A 302 -5.03 25.72 -15.24
N ALA A 303 -4.89 24.69 -14.40
CA ALA A 303 -3.67 23.92 -14.21
C ALA A 303 -3.72 22.61 -15.00
N THR A 304 -2.58 21.90 -15.09
CA THR A 304 -2.56 20.51 -15.54
C THR A 304 -2.74 19.59 -14.34
N VAL A 305 -3.41 18.45 -14.53
CA VAL A 305 -3.58 17.43 -13.46
C VAL A 305 -2.22 16.98 -12.90
N LEU A 306 -1.21 16.85 -13.77
CA LEU A 306 0.18 16.53 -13.39
C LEU A 306 0.88 17.64 -12.57
N GLY A 307 0.26 18.82 -12.45
CA GLY A 307 0.79 19.98 -11.76
C GLY A 307 0.63 19.97 -10.24
N LEU A 308 -0.11 19.01 -9.66
CA LEU A 308 -0.14 18.85 -8.20
C LEU A 308 1.29 18.61 -7.69
N ASN A 309 1.69 19.32 -6.63
CA ASN A 309 3.04 19.22 -6.07
C ASN A 309 3.22 17.96 -5.20
N TYR A 310 3.01 16.80 -5.82
CA TYR A 310 2.97 15.50 -5.17
C TYR A 310 4.35 14.82 -5.16
N PRO A 311 4.71 14.09 -4.09
CA PRO A 311 6.03 13.46 -3.94
C PRO A 311 6.26 12.22 -4.83
N SER A 312 5.25 11.78 -5.59
CA SER A 312 5.34 10.70 -6.58
C SER A 312 4.71 11.12 -7.91
N VAL A 313 4.96 10.32 -8.95
CA VAL A 313 4.44 10.57 -10.30
C VAL A 313 3.86 9.28 -10.86
N SER A 314 2.62 9.34 -11.32
CA SER A 314 1.97 8.28 -12.09
C SER A 314 1.56 8.86 -13.44
N LEU A 315 2.11 8.31 -14.52
CA LEU A 315 1.91 8.82 -15.87
C LEU A 315 1.30 7.74 -16.77
N LEU A 316 0.04 7.93 -17.13
CA LEU A 316 -0.64 7.12 -18.13
C LEU A 316 -0.19 7.55 -19.54
N VAL A 317 0.25 6.59 -20.34
CA VAL A 317 0.64 6.79 -21.74
C VAL A 317 -0.04 5.76 -22.64
N LYS A 318 -0.05 6.02 -23.95
CA LYS A 318 -0.58 5.06 -24.94
C LYS A 318 0.50 4.03 -25.27
N HIS A 319 0.11 2.76 -25.35
CA HIS A 319 1.01 1.66 -25.69
C HIS A 319 1.63 1.86 -27.07
N GLY A 320 2.95 1.71 -27.18
CA GLY A 320 3.70 1.82 -28.43
C GLY A 320 3.77 3.23 -29.05
N ILE A 321 3.17 4.25 -28.43
CA ILE A 321 3.14 5.62 -28.96
C ILE A 321 4.18 6.49 -28.23
N PRO A 322 5.05 7.21 -28.97
CA PRO A 322 5.95 8.18 -28.36
C PRO A 322 5.20 9.25 -27.56
N PHE A 323 5.71 9.56 -26.37
CA PHE A 323 5.16 10.59 -25.51
C PHE A 323 6.26 11.52 -25.00
N SER A 324 5.88 12.73 -24.61
CA SER A 324 6.74 13.69 -23.92
C SER A 324 5.86 14.53 -22.99
N ASN A 325 6.04 14.37 -21.69
CA ASN A 325 5.32 15.11 -20.66
C ASN A 325 6.28 15.83 -19.74
N SER A 326 5.92 17.05 -19.34
CA SER A 326 6.67 17.83 -18.35
C SER A 326 5.75 18.27 -17.22
N PHE A 327 6.28 18.27 -16.00
CA PHE A 327 5.57 18.75 -14.83
C PHE A 327 6.52 19.44 -13.87
N GLN A 328 6.01 20.44 -13.16
CA GLN A 328 6.77 21.21 -12.19
C GLN A 328 6.57 20.61 -10.80
N ARG A 329 7.62 20.66 -9.99
CA ARG A 329 7.58 20.38 -8.56
C ARG A 329 8.25 21.51 -7.79
N THR A 330 7.84 21.68 -6.55
CA THR A 330 8.42 22.63 -5.61
C THR A 330 8.73 21.91 -4.31
N VAL A 331 9.96 22.01 -3.86
CA VAL A 331 10.42 21.44 -2.59
C VAL A 331 10.73 22.55 -1.61
N THR A 332 10.39 22.31 -0.35
CA THR A 332 10.71 23.20 0.77
C THR A 332 11.82 22.56 1.60
N ASN A 333 12.88 23.32 1.91
CA ASN A 333 13.96 22.85 2.76
C ASN A 333 13.54 22.81 4.24
N VAL A 334 13.50 21.61 4.81
CA VAL A 334 13.24 21.38 6.24
C VAL A 334 14.43 20.73 6.95
N GLY A 335 15.57 20.66 6.25
CA GLY A 335 16.82 20.05 6.69
C GLY A 335 17.77 21.07 7.31
N LYS A 336 18.95 21.24 6.70
CA LYS A 336 19.95 22.22 7.13
C LYS A 336 19.91 23.45 6.23
N SER A 337 20.18 24.64 6.77
CA SER A 337 20.52 25.81 5.96
C SER A 337 21.84 25.60 5.21
N ASN A 338 22.06 26.34 4.12
CA ASN A 338 23.27 26.21 3.27
C ASN A 338 23.49 24.77 2.78
N SER A 339 22.42 24.11 2.32
CA SER A 339 22.45 22.75 1.80
C SER A 339 22.32 22.74 0.28
N ILE A 340 23.09 21.87 -0.38
CA ILE A 340 23.05 21.68 -1.83
C ILE A 340 22.62 20.24 -2.11
N TYR A 341 21.52 20.07 -2.83
CA TYR A 341 21.01 18.78 -3.26
C TYR A 341 21.33 18.56 -4.73
N LYS A 342 21.81 17.37 -5.08
CA LYS A 342 22.01 16.92 -6.46
C LYS A 342 20.98 15.88 -6.86
N ALA A 343 20.42 16.01 -8.06
CA ALA A 343 19.49 15.05 -8.64
C ALA A 343 20.22 13.80 -9.14
N THR A 344 19.66 12.63 -8.86
CA THR A 344 20.04 11.34 -9.43
C THR A 344 18.78 10.66 -9.98
N ILE A 345 18.87 10.14 -11.20
CA ILE A 345 17.75 9.50 -11.89
C ILE A 345 18.08 8.02 -12.07
N SER A 346 17.09 7.16 -11.79
CA SER A 346 17.13 5.75 -12.14
C SER A 346 15.92 5.45 -13.02
N ALA A 347 16.15 5.05 -14.26
CA ALA A 347 15.10 4.79 -15.24
C ALA A 347 15.51 3.66 -16.21
N PRO A 348 14.57 2.84 -16.70
CA PRO A 348 14.81 1.87 -17.78
C PRO A 348 15.20 2.56 -19.08
N ALA A 349 15.93 1.87 -19.96
CA ALA A 349 16.42 2.43 -21.22
C ALA A 349 15.31 2.92 -22.19
N SER A 350 14.08 2.42 -22.04
CA SER A 350 12.92 2.78 -22.86
C SER A 350 12.34 4.18 -22.58
N ILE A 351 12.68 4.78 -21.43
CA ILE A 351 12.24 6.13 -21.06
C ILE A 351 13.42 6.99 -20.64
N LYS A 352 13.39 8.26 -21.04
CA LYS A 352 14.34 9.29 -20.65
C LYS A 352 13.67 10.25 -19.68
N ILE A 353 14.29 10.43 -18.52
CA ILE A 353 13.87 11.41 -17.52
C ILE A 353 14.97 12.47 -17.41
N SER A 354 14.58 13.73 -17.41
CA SER A 354 15.49 14.87 -17.25
C SER A 354 14.90 15.92 -16.32
N VAL A 355 15.77 16.67 -15.66
CA VAL A 355 15.40 17.79 -14.79
C VAL A 355 16.17 19.03 -15.26
N GLU A 356 15.49 20.18 -15.40
CA GLU A 356 16.09 21.41 -15.97
C GLU A 356 17.26 21.97 -15.15
N SER A 357 17.30 21.66 -13.85
CA SER A 357 18.44 21.91 -12.99
C SER A 357 18.67 20.67 -12.16
N ASP A 358 19.87 20.09 -12.23
CA ASP A 358 20.24 18.91 -11.45
C ASP A 358 20.80 19.29 -10.06
N ILE A 359 20.78 20.58 -9.70
CA ILE A 359 21.30 21.10 -8.43
C ILE A 359 20.29 22.08 -7.82
N LEU A 360 19.92 21.85 -6.55
CA LEU A 360 19.14 22.81 -5.75
C LEU A 360 19.98 23.28 -4.57
N SER A 361 20.28 24.58 -4.53
CA SER A 361 20.96 25.22 -3.40
C SER A 361 19.96 25.97 -2.54
N PHE A 362 19.99 25.72 -1.23
CA PHE A 362 19.15 26.40 -0.24
C PHE A 362 20.04 27.13 0.76
N GLU A 363 19.83 28.42 0.91
CA GLU A 363 20.53 29.28 1.85
C GLU A 363 19.86 29.25 3.22
N ALA A 364 18.53 29.14 3.25
CA ALA A 364 17.74 29.21 4.48
C ALA A 364 16.83 27.99 4.70
N LEU A 365 16.41 27.82 5.95
CA LEU A 365 15.30 26.93 6.30
C LEU A 365 14.00 27.49 5.70
N LEU A 366 13.12 26.58 5.28
CA LEU A 366 11.82 26.87 4.65
C LEU A 366 11.91 27.57 3.29
N GLU A 367 13.12 27.76 2.75
CA GLU A 367 13.29 28.22 1.38
C GLU A 367 12.70 27.18 0.41
N LYS A 368 11.97 27.68 -0.58
CA LYS A 368 11.32 26.88 -1.62
C LYS A 368 12.10 26.98 -2.92
N LYS A 369 12.34 25.84 -3.57
CA LYS A 369 12.89 25.79 -4.93
C LYS A 369 12.00 24.94 -5.81
N SER A 370 11.79 25.40 -7.04
CA SER A 370 11.02 24.68 -8.05
C SER A 370 11.93 24.12 -9.13
N PHE A 371 11.53 22.98 -9.70
CA PHE A 371 12.23 22.34 -10.81
C PHE A 371 11.22 21.70 -11.77
N LEU A 372 11.56 21.66 -13.05
CA LEU A 372 10.78 20.97 -14.08
C LEU A 372 11.35 19.58 -14.30
N VAL A 373 10.49 18.57 -14.30
CA VAL A 373 10.83 17.20 -14.70
C VAL A 373 10.19 16.94 -16.05
N LYS A 374 10.96 16.42 -17.00
CA LYS A 374 10.50 15.96 -18.31
C LYS A 374 10.70 14.46 -18.44
N ILE A 375 9.65 13.75 -18.85
CA ILE A 375 9.64 12.31 -19.14
C ILE A 375 9.25 12.11 -20.60
N GLU A 376 10.10 11.45 -21.37
CA GLU A 376 9.87 11.16 -22.78
C GLU A 376 10.34 9.76 -23.14
N GLY A 377 9.68 9.12 -24.10
CA GLY A 377 10.04 7.77 -24.53
C GLY A 377 8.89 7.03 -25.20
N VAL A 378 9.02 5.71 -25.25
CA VAL A 378 8.01 4.79 -25.77
C VAL A 378 7.83 3.65 -24.77
N VAL A 379 6.58 3.28 -24.47
CA VAL A 379 6.28 2.20 -23.53
C VAL A 379 5.58 1.06 -24.25
N GLU A 380 6.26 -0.09 -24.32
CA GLU A 380 5.74 -1.33 -24.90
C GLU A 380 5.31 -2.36 -23.84
N THR A 381 5.62 -2.10 -22.58
CA THR A 381 5.19 -2.93 -21.44
C THR A 381 3.96 -2.34 -20.78
N SER A 382 3.39 -3.07 -19.82
CA SER A 382 2.28 -2.57 -19.01
C SER A 382 2.75 -1.48 -18.05
N ILE A 383 3.90 -1.65 -17.40
CA ILE A 383 4.43 -0.79 -16.34
C ILE A 383 5.94 -0.63 -16.49
N LEU A 384 6.43 0.59 -16.25
CA LEU A 384 7.83 0.94 -16.11
C LEU A 384 8.02 1.75 -14.83
N SER A 385 8.94 1.30 -13.99
CA SER A 385 9.31 1.97 -12.73
C SER A 385 10.61 2.74 -12.90
N ALA A 386 10.61 3.96 -12.38
CA ALA A 386 11.75 4.85 -12.34
C ALA A 386 11.74 5.65 -11.02
N SER A 387 12.79 6.43 -10.78
CA SER A 387 12.83 7.34 -9.63
C SER A 387 13.73 8.54 -9.85
N LEU A 388 13.40 9.63 -9.16
CA LEU A 388 14.22 10.82 -8.99
C LEU A 388 14.63 10.91 -7.51
N ILE A 389 15.91 11.11 -7.24
CA ILE A 389 16.45 11.28 -5.89
C ILE A 389 17.18 12.61 -5.81
N TRP A 390 16.80 13.44 -4.84
CA TRP A 390 17.60 14.59 -4.43
C TRP A 390 18.46 14.21 -3.22
N SER A 391 19.79 14.39 -3.32
CA SER A 391 20.72 14.05 -2.24
C SER A 391 21.69 15.18 -1.93
N ASP A 392 21.87 15.50 -0.65
CA ASP A 392 22.93 16.38 -0.15
C ASP A 392 24.12 15.59 0.46
N GLY A 393 24.13 14.26 0.24
CA GLY A 393 25.08 13.33 0.85
C GLY A 393 24.68 12.83 2.24
N VAL A 394 23.69 13.44 2.89
CA VAL A 394 23.15 13.03 4.19
C VAL A 394 21.71 12.55 4.05
N TYR A 395 20.84 13.38 3.50
CA TYR A 395 19.44 13.10 3.23
C TYR A 395 19.27 12.64 1.78
N ASN A 396 18.35 11.71 1.57
CA ASN A 396 17.96 11.24 0.24
C ASN A 396 16.44 11.37 0.13
N VAL A 397 15.99 12.24 -0.77
CA VAL A 397 14.58 12.53 -0.99
C VAL A 397 14.19 11.85 -2.29
N ARG A 398 13.59 10.66 -2.20
CA ARG A 398 13.19 9.87 -3.38
C ARG A 398 11.75 10.09 -3.75
N SER A 399 11.52 10.34 -5.03
CA SER A 399 10.22 10.31 -5.67
C SER A 399 10.13 9.11 -6.62
N PRO A 400 9.24 8.13 -6.37
CA PRO A 400 8.95 7.09 -7.35
C PRO A 400 8.21 7.68 -8.55
N ILE A 401 8.53 7.16 -9.73
CA ILE A 401 7.93 7.53 -11.00
C ILE A 401 7.46 6.24 -11.66
N VAL A 402 6.17 6.13 -11.95
CA VAL A 402 5.61 5.00 -12.67
C VAL A 402 4.98 5.48 -13.97
N VAL A 403 5.40 4.88 -15.08
CA VAL A 403 4.81 5.10 -16.41
C VAL A 403 4.08 3.82 -16.81
N TYR A 404 2.82 3.93 -17.20
CA TYR A 404 1.97 2.76 -17.44
C TYR A 404 1.06 2.96 -18.64
N THR A 405 0.62 1.84 -19.21
CA THR A 405 -0.29 1.80 -20.35
C THR A 405 -1.64 1.21 -19.93
N GLN A 406 -2.73 1.69 -20.53
CA GLN A 406 -4.00 0.98 -20.45
C GLN A 406 -3.87 -0.29 -21.31
N LYS A 407 -4.18 -1.44 -20.70
CA LYS A 407 -4.30 -2.69 -21.45
C LYS A 407 -5.54 -2.55 -22.33
N GLU A 408 -5.38 -2.69 -23.65
CA GLU A 408 -6.51 -2.78 -24.59
C GLU A 408 -7.44 -3.94 -24.24
#